data_AF-A0A957FDP4-F1
#
_entry.id   AF-A0A957FDP4-F1
#
_cell.length_a   1.000
_cell.length_b   1.000
_cell.length_c   1.000
_cell.angle_alpha   90.00
_cell.angle_beta   90.00
_cell.angle_gamma   90.00
#
_symmetry.space_group_name_H-M   'P 1'
#
loop_
_entity.id
_entity.type
_entity.pdbx_description
1 polymer ?
#
loop_
_entity_poly.entity_id
_entity_poly.type
_entity_poly.pdbx_seq_one_letter_code
_entity_poly.pdbx_strand_id
1 'polypeptide(L)'
;MSLAAPKLDDRTFQQLVDEAKKRIPHYTKEWTDHNVSDPGVTLIELFAWLTETTLYRLNRLPDRHYIKFMEMLGLKLKAPVPARVPVTFWLTAAANSEVVVPAGTEVASTQTETEPSIVFTTERPLTVLPPELSAVCTRVAAPDKKKRLVEGPVLRILQAGLKKPFPVFTQPQPEEEDALYLGFQNDLSHQVLRLDMEWEEAKGIGIEPSMPPLIWEASTGDNEQRWQPCDVEIDTTEGLNKNGRVQLHLPQMGMYPVDKQRMFWVRVRVRRISPAEKRDGMQPYAESPKLIRVNVSGWGGTIMATHSQTIRNETIGQSDGSAGQRFHVKRAPLLARTPDEHLMVFIEGEKPHEWAEVDDFANSGPNSCHYLLDSVSGELRFGPAIRQPDGTIK
;
A
#
# COMPACT_ATOMS: atom_id res chain seq x y z
N MET A 1 19.01 -7.28 14.95
CA MET A 1 19.88 -6.95 16.11
C MET A 1 21.15 -6.34 15.56
N SER A 2 21.40 -5.05 15.80
CA SER A 2 22.70 -4.43 15.51
C SER A 2 23.73 -4.94 16.51
N LEU A 3 24.87 -5.42 16.02
CA LEU A 3 26.02 -5.73 16.87
C LEU A 3 26.47 -4.42 17.53
N ALA A 4 26.67 -4.42 18.85
CA ALA A 4 27.18 -3.25 19.55
C ALA A 4 28.62 -2.98 19.09
N ALA A 5 28.91 -1.73 18.72
CA ALA A 5 30.27 -1.36 18.34
C ALA A 5 31.25 -1.59 19.49
N PRO A 6 32.44 -2.15 19.22
CA PRO A 6 33.43 -2.35 20.25
C PRO A 6 33.94 -1.00 20.77
N LYS A 7 34.12 -0.89 22.09
CA LYS A 7 34.88 0.21 22.69
C LYS A 7 36.36 -0.07 22.44
N LEU A 8 37.03 0.85 21.77
CA LEU A 8 38.47 0.76 21.48
C LEU A 8 39.30 0.97 22.75
N ASP A 9 38.81 1.79 23.68
CA ASP A 9 39.40 2.02 25.00
C ASP A 9 38.27 2.34 25.99
N ASP A 10 38.13 1.55 27.04
CA ASP A 10 37.04 1.64 28.02
C ASP A 10 37.46 2.29 29.34
N ARG A 11 38.67 2.86 29.42
CA ARG A 11 39.16 3.52 30.63
C ARG A 11 38.29 4.70 31.04
N THR A 12 37.88 4.70 32.31
CA THR A 12 37.12 5.79 32.93
C THR A 12 38.04 6.83 33.54
N PHE A 13 37.49 8.02 33.79
CA PHE A 13 38.16 9.09 34.54
C PHE A 13 38.89 8.56 35.78
N GLN A 14 38.21 7.78 36.63
CA GLN A 14 38.78 7.28 37.88
C GLN A 14 39.97 6.35 37.62
N GLN A 15 39.86 5.47 36.61
CA GLN A 15 40.96 4.57 36.24
C GLN A 15 42.18 5.35 35.73
N LEU A 16 41.95 6.44 34.99
CA LEU A 16 43.02 7.32 34.50
C LEU A 16 43.69 8.08 35.66
N VAL A 17 42.91 8.60 36.61
CA VAL A 17 43.44 9.26 37.83
C VAL A 17 44.26 8.27 38.67
N ASP A 18 43.72 7.08 38.91
CA ASP A 18 44.38 6.04 39.70
C ASP A 18 45.68 5.55 39.04
N GLU A 19 45.67 5.41 37.70
CA GLU A 19 46.86 5.05 36.93
C GLU A 19 47.94 6.12 37.02
N ALA A 20 47.57 7.40 36.89
CA ALA A 20 48.50 8.52 37.04
C ALA A 20 49.08 8.60 38.46
N LYS A 21 48.24 8.47 39.49
CA LYS A 21 48.68 8.45 40.90
C LYS A 21 49.66 7.32 41.20
N LYS A 22 49.44 6.12 40.65
CA LYS A 22 50.36 4.97 40.80
C LYS A 22 51.75 5.23 40.21
N ARG A 23 51.89 6.16 39.25
CA ARG A 23 53.17 6.51 38.61
C ARG A 23 53.96 7.57 39.38
N ILE A 24 53.34 8.32 40.29
CA ILE A 24 53.98 9.41 41.06
C ILE A 24 55.28 8.95 41.76
N PRO A 25 55.31 7.82 42.50
CA PRO A 25 56.52 7.41 43.24
C PRO A 25 57.71 7.06 42.33
N HIS A 26 57.45 6.77 41.05
CA HIS A 26 58.49 6.45 40.09
C HIS A 26 59.12 7.70 39.47
N TYR A 27 58.30 8.69 39.11
CA TYR A 27 58.76 9.88 38.38
C TYR A 27 59.09 11.07 39.28
N THR A 28 58.41 11.24 40.42
CA THR A 28 58.50 12.43 41.26
C THR A 28 58.51 12.04 42.73
N LYS A 29 59.66 11.55 43.20
CA LYS A 29 59.85 11.10 44.60
C LYS A 29 59.73 12.24 45.63
N GLU A 30 59.94 13.47 45.19
CA GLU A 30 59.87 14.68 46.02
C GLU A 30 58.42 15.12 46.30
N TRP A 31 57.45 14.65 45.50
CA TRP A 31 56.04 14.99 45.67
C TRP A 31 55.36 14.04 46.64
N THR A 32 55.11 14.51 47.86
CA THR A 32 54.63 13.69 48.98
C THR A 32 53.17 13.91 49.36
N ASP A 33 52.53 15.00 48.92
CA ASP A 33 51.13 15.30 49.21
C ASP A 33 50.21 14.86 48.05
N HIS A 34 49.44 13.80 48.26
CA HIS A 34 48.54 13.23 47.24
C HIS A 34 47.05 13.41 47.59
N ASN A 35 46.74 14.38 48.46
CA ASN A 35 45.37 14.72 48.81
C ASN A 35 44.62 15.35 47.62
N VAL A 36 43.28 15.27 47.63
CA VAL A 36 42.43 15.87 46.57
C VAL A 36 42.63 17.38 46.44
N SER A 37 42.96 18.05 47.55
CA SER A 37 43.22 19.49 47.58
C SER A 37 44.59 19.90 47.01
N ASP A 38 45.48 18.95 46.69
CA ASP A 38 46.78 19.25 46.12
C ASP A 38 46.63 19.74 44.65
N PRO A 39 47.27 20.87 44.27
CA PRO A 39 47.20 21.39 42.90
C PRO A 39 47.73 20.42 41.84
N GLY A 40 48.71 19.57 42.17
CA GLY A 40 49.22 18.54 41.28
C GLY A 40 48.20 17.43 41.04
N VAL A 41 47.45 17.03 42.07
CA VAL A 41 46.31 16.11 41.92
C VAL A 41 45.20 16.74 41.10
N THR A 42 44.91 18.03 41.26
CA THR A 42 43.94 18.75 40.41
C THR A 42 44.36 18.74 38.94
N LEU A 43 45.67 18.88 38.64
CA LEU A 43 46.17 18.76 37.27
C LEU A 43 46.01 17.33 36.73
N ILE A 44 46.28 16.30 37.55
CA ILE A 44 46.02 14.90 37.15
C ILE A 44 44.55 14.71 36.78
N GLU A 45 43.63 15.20 37.60
CA GLU A 45 42.19 15.13 37.34
C GLU A 45 41.82 15.87 36.03
N LEU A 46 42.33 17.08 35.82
CA LEU A 46 42.11 17.81 34.57
C LEU A 46 42.59 17.02 33.33
N PHE A 47 43.79 16.44 33.38
CA PHE A 47 44.32 15.65 32.27
C PHE A 47 43.58 14.32 32.09
N ALA A 48 43.14 13.67 33.18
CA ALA A 48 42.29 12.49 33.12
C ALA A 48 40.96 12.81 32.43
N TRP A 49 40.34 13.95 32.74
CA TRP A 49 39.10 14.40 32.10
C TRP A 49 39.27 14.71 30.61
N LEU A 50 40.35 15.42 30.23
CA LEU A 50 40.68 15.67 28.81
C LEU A 50 40.92 14.37 28.04
N THR A 51 41.59 13.41 28.69
CA THR A 51 41.86 12.09 28.11
C THR A 51 40.57 11.30 27.92
N GLU A 52 39.72 11.21 28.95
CA GLU A 52 38.42 10.54 28.86
C GLU A 52 37.54 11.14 27.75
N THR A 53 37.55 12.47 27.59
CA THR A 53 36.85 13.15 26.47
C THR A 53 37.39 12.71 25.10
N THR A 54 38.70 12.49 25.00
CA THR A 54 39.34 11.99 23.77
C THR A 54 38.98 10.52 23.52
N LEU A 55 39.00 9.68 24.57
CA LEU A 55 38.60 8.27 24.49
C LEU A 55 37.13 8.15 24.09
N TYR A 56 36.25 9.02 24.59
CA TYR A 56 34.86 9.11 24.17
C TYR A 56 34.73 9.34 22.66
N ARG A 57 35.53 10.26 22.09
CA ARG A 57 35.53 10.52 20.63
C ARG A 57 36.10 9.34 19.84
N LEU A 58 37.17 8.73 20.33
CA LEU A 58 37.80 7.55 19.71
C LEU A 58 36.79 6.39 19.60
N ASN A 59 36.01 6.16 20.66
CA ASN A 59 34.99 5.12 20.70
C ASN A 59 33.81 5.34 19.74
N ARG A 60 33.70 6.51 19.09
CA ARG A 60 32.70 6.78 18.02
C ARG A 60 33.25 6.52 16.62
N LEU A 61 34.55 6.25 16.46
CA LEU A 61 35.15 5.94 15.16
C LEU A 61 34.68 4.62 14.57
N PRO A 62 34.51 3.51 15.32
CA PRO A 62 34.06 2.24 14.74
C PRO A 62 32.76 2.37 13.94
N ASP A 63 31.77 3.09 14.47
CA ASP A 63 30.49 3.35 13.78
C ASP A 63 30.69 4.15 12.47
N ARG A 64 31.53 5.19 12.51
CA ARG A 64 31.83 5.99 11.31
C ARG A 64 32.59 5.18 10.26
N HIS A 65 33.53 4.34 10.69
CA HIS A 65 34.25 3.43 9.79
C HIS A 65 33.32 2.41 9.17
N TYR A 66 32.42 1.81 9.96
CA TYR A 66 31.42 0.89 9.45
C TYR A 66 30.57 1.50 8.34
N ILE A 67 29.99 2.67 8.58
CA ILE A 67 29.23 3.42 7.55
C ILE A 67 30.12 3.70 6.34
N LYS A 68 31.36 4.14 6.55
CA LYS A 68 32.23 4.50 5.43
C LYS A 68 32.63 3.28 4.59
N PHE A 69 32.86 2.13 5.21
CA PHE A 69 33.11 0.88 4.50
C PHE A 69 31.87 0.43 3.71
N MET A 70 30.66 0.60 4.26
CA MET A 70 29.42 0.35 3.52
C MET A 70 29.31 1.24 2.28
N GLU A 71 29.55 2.54 2.42
CA GLU A 71 29.56 3.48 1.29
C GLU A 71 30.61 3.08 0.24
N MET A 72 31.80 2.65 0.65
CA MET A 72 32.86 2.19 -0.25
C MET A 72 32.51 0.90 -0.98
N LEU A 73 31.70 0.03 -0.37
CA LEU A 73 31.12 -1.15 -1.04
C LEU A 73 29.96 -0.79 -1.99
N GLY A 74 29.62 0.49 -2.12
CA GLY A 74 28.52 0.97 -2.95
C GLY A 74 27.15 0.81 -2.31
N LEU A 75 27.07 0.48 -1.01
CA LEU A 75 25.79 0.40 -0.31
C LEU A 75 25.22 1.81 -0.11
N LYS A 76 24.03 2.03 -0.65
CA LYS A 76 23.25 3.25 -0.47
C LYS A 76 22.05 2.97 0.43
N LEU A 77 21.55 4.01 1.08
CA LEU A 77 20.28 3.91 1.80
C LEU A 77 19.15 3.62 0.78
N LYS A 78 18.25 2.72 1.17
CA LYS A 78 17.05 2.46 0.36
C LYS A 78 16.15 3.69 0.38
N ALA A 79 15.46 3.92 -0.73
CA ALA A 79 14.41 4.94 -0.80
C ALA A 79 13.35 4.68 0.31
N PRO A 80 12.73 5.74 0.85
CA PRO A 80 11.60 5.60 1.78
C PRO A 80 10.50 4.73 1.16
N VAL A 81 9.89 3.88 1.99
CA VAL A 81 8.69 3.12 1.62
C VAL A 81 7.47 3.88 2.13
N PRO A 82 6.59 4.36 1.25
CA PRO A 82 5.46 5.18 1.66
C PRO A 82 4.33 4.31 2.23
N ALA A 83 3.53 4.90 3.11
CA ALA A 83 2.28 4.28 3.55
C ALA A 83 1.29 4.24 2.39
N ARG A 84 0.55 3.13 2.25
CA ARG A 84 -0.48 2.94 1.23
C ARG A 84 -1.79 2.54 1.91
N VAL A 85 -2.88 3.18 1.54
CA VAL A 85 -4.21 2.92 2.13
C VAL A 85 -5.29 2.87 1.05
N PRO A 86 -6.28 1.99 1.17
CA PRO A 86 -7.48 2.06 0.35
C PRO A 86 -8.33 3.26 0.79
N VAL A 87 -8.77 4.06 -0.18
CA VAL A 87 -9.63 5.23 0.05
C VAL A 87 -10.91 5.05 -0.76
N THR A 88 -12.05 5.10 -0.07
CA THR A 88 -13.37 5.03 -0.70
C THR A 88 -13.92 6.43 -0.95
N PHE A 89 -14.20 6.72 -2.22
CA PHE A 89 -14.94 7.91 -2.64
C PHE A 89 -16.42 7.57 -2.76
N TRP A 90 -17.27 8.28 -2.03
CA TRP A 90 -18.72 8.12 -2.08
C TRP A 90 -19.35 9.19 -2.97
N LEU A 91 -20.24 8.76 -3.86
CA LEU A 91 -21.09 9.67 -4.63
C LEU A 91 -22.25 10.15 -3.77
N THR A 92 -22.69 11.40 -4.00
CA THR A 92 -23.86 11.98 -3.33
C THR A 92 -25.17 11.38 -3.82
N ALA A 93 -25.18 10.80 -5.02
CA ALA A 93 -26.29 10.06 -5.62
C ALA A 93 -25.74 8.90 -6.45
N ALA A 94 -26.60 7.92 -6.77
CA ALA A 94 -26.25 6.82 -7.65
C ALA A 94 -25.70 7.34 -9.00
N ALA A 95 -24.64 6.72 -9.49
CA ALA A 95 -24.04 7.05 -10.79
C ALA A 95 -25.07 6.89 -11.91
N ASN A 96 -25.33 7.98 -12.63
CA ASN A 96 -26.19 8.03 -13.83
C ASN A 96 -25.38 8.21 -15.11
N SER A 97 -24.11 8.58 -15.00
CA SER A 97 -23.11 8.66 -16.06
C SER A 97 -21.74 8.28 -15.49
N GLU A 98 -20.74 8.16 -16.35
CA GLU A 98 -19.35 7.98 -15.94
C GLU A 98 -18.87 9.15 -15.06
N VAL A 99 -18.30 8.82 -13.89
CA VAL A 99 -17.67 9.78 -12.97
C VAL A 99 -16.21 9.35 -12.76
N VAL A 100 -15.26 10.24 -13.05
CA VAL A 100 -13.83 9.96 -12.96
C VAL A 100 -13.22 10.74 -11.82
N VAL A 101 -12.51 10.05 -10.93
CA VAL A 101 -11.56 10.61 -9.97
C VAL A 101 -10.16 10.46 -10.58
N PRO A 102 -9.48 11.54 -10.99
CA PRO A 102 -8.17 11.44 -11.64
C PRO A 102 -7.09 10.82 -10.75
N ALA A 103 -6.06 10.23 -11.37
CA ALA A 103 -4.80 9.98 -10.68
C ALA A 103 -4.18 11.30 -10.21
N GLY A 104 -3.51 11.30 -9.06
CA GLY A 104 -2.98 12.53 -8.49
C GLY A 104 -3.98 13.31 -7.63
N THR A 105 -5.18 12.76 -7.38
CA THR A 105 -6.15 13.38 -6.47
C THR A 105 -5.64 13.27 -5.04
N GLU A 106 -5.50 14.40 -4.36
CA GLU A 106 -5.04 14.46 -2.98
C GLU A 106 -6.23 14.34 -2.00
N VAL A 107 -6.07 13.47 -1.00
CA VAL A 107 -6.96 13.33 0.14
C VAL A 107 -6.16 13.51 1.42
N ALA A 108 -6.76 14.12 2.44
CA ALA A 108 -6.05 14.47 3.66
C ALA A 108 -6.82 14.01 4.89
N SER A 109 -6.08 13.64 5.94
CA SER A 109 -6.68 13.48 7.27
C SER A 109 -7.18 14.83 7.80
N THR A 110 -8.14 14.78 8.71
CA THR A 110 -8.59 15.98 9.44
C THR A 110 -7.41 16.57 10.20
N GLN A 111 -7.10 17.84 9.93
CA GLN A 111 -6.12 18.58 10.71
C GLN A 111 -6.69 18.85 12.10
N THR A 112 -5.86 18.65 13.14
CA THR A 112 -6.20 19.03 14.52
C THR A 112 -5.30 20.18 14.98
N GLU A 113 -5.55 20.74 16.16
CA GLU A 113 -4.67 21.76 16.74
C GLU A 113 -3.25 21.25 17.00
N THR A 114 -3.10 19.93 17.23
CA THR A 114 -1.82 19.29 17.60
C THR A 114 -1.18 18.50 16.46
N GLU A 115 -1.95 18.11 15.44
CA GLU A 115 -1.48 17.24 14.36
C GLU A 115 -1.75 17.87 12.98
N PRO A 116 -0.71 18.03 12.13
CA PRO A 116 -0.90 18.48 10.76
C PRO A 116 -1.64 17.43 9.94
N SER A 117 -2.34 17.88 8.90
CA SER A 117 -2.98 16.97 7.95
C SER A 117 -1.95 16.10 7.23
N ILE A 118 -2.21 14.80 7.17
CA ILE A 118 -1.41 13.82 6.43
C ILE A 118 -2.06 13.65 5.06
N VAL A 119 -1.30 13.88 3.98
CA VAL A 119 -1.82 13.89 2.61
C VAL A 119 -1.47 12.60 1.86
N PHE A 120 -2.48 11.95 1.31
CA PHE A 120 -2.34 10.80 0.42
C PHE A 120 -2.78 11.19 -0.98
N THR A 121 -2.12 10.61 -1.99
CA THR A 121 -2.41 10.88 -3.40
C THR A 121 -2.85 9.60 -4.09
N THR A 122 -3.92 9.66 -4.89
CA THR A 122 -4.40 8.51 -5.68
C THR A 122 -3.37 8.09 -6.73
N GLU A 123 -3.06 6.80 -6.79
CA GLU A 123 -2.03 6.26 -7.69
C GLU A 123 -2.49 6.18 -9.15
N ARG A 124 -3.79 5.92 -9.35
CA ARG A 124 -4.42 5.64 -10.65
C ARG A 124 -5.77 6.36 -10.70
N PRO A 125 -6.32 6.64 -11.90
CA PRO A 125 -7.68 7.12 -11.99
C PRO A 125 -8.65 6.05 -11.49
N LEU A 126 -9.69 6.48 -10.78
CA LEU A 126 -10.84 5.65 -10.41
C LEU A 126 -12.04 6.11 -11.23
N THR A 127 -12.64 5.18 -11.95
CA THR A 127 -13.84 5.43 -12.75
C THR A 127 -15.04 4.72 -12.13
N VAL A 128 -16.11 5.47 -11.88
CA VAL A 128 -17.38 4.95 -11.36
C VAL A 128 -18.42 5.02 -12.48
N LEU A 129 -18.87 3.86 -12.94
CA LEU A 129 -19.85 3.68 -14.01
C LEU A 129 -21.24 3.29 -13.45
N PRO A 130 -22.34 3.60 -14.15
CA PRO A 130 -23.64 2.99 -13.91
C PRO A 130 -23.58 1.47 -14.23
N PRO A 131 -23.98 0.56 -13.33
CA PRO A 131 -23.94 -0.87 -13.59
C PRO A 131 -24.89 -1.31 -14.71
N GLU A 132 -24.37 -2.01 -15.71
CA GLU A 132 -25.15 -2.55 -16.83
C GLU A 132 -25.51 -4.03 -16.59
N LEU A 133 -26.49 -4.27 -15.71
CA LEU A 133 -26.98 -5.62 -15.44
C LEU A 133 -27.66 -6.21 -16.69
N SER A 134 -27.15 -7.34 -17.18
CA SER A 134 -27.61 -8.01 -18.41
C SER A 134 -28.05 -9.45 -18.22
N ALA A 135 -27.66 -10.11 -17.13
CA ALA A 135 -28.10 -11.47 -16.84
C ALA A 135 -28.34 -11.68 -15.35
N VAL A 136 -29.35 -12.51 -15.04
CA VAL A 136 -29.57 -13.07 -13.71
C VAL A 136 -29.76 -14.57 -13.90
N CYS A 137 -29.02 -15.37 -13.15
CA CYS A 137 -29.17 -16.83 -13.19
C CYS A 137 -28.89 -17.41 -11.80
N THR A 138 -29.39 -18.62 -11.56
CA THR A 138 -29.11 -19.35 -10.33
C THR A 138 -28.47 -20.68 -10.62
N ARG A 139 -27.58 -21.14 -9.73
CA ARG A 139 -27.05 -22.50 -9.73
C ARG A 139 -27.70 -23.25 -8.57
N VAL A 140 -28.52 -24.24 -8.91
CA VAL A 140 -29.30 -25.05 -7.96
C VAL A 140 -29.17 -26.54 -8.28
N ALA A 141 -29.45 -27.40 -7.31
CA ALA A 141 -29.48 -28.85 -7.54
C ALA A 141 -30.71 -29.25 -8.36
N ALA A 142 -30.49 -30.02 -9.43
CA ALA A 142 -31.54 -30.66 -10.20
C ALA A 142 -32.00 -31.97 -9.50
N PRO A 143 -33.12 -32.60 -9.93
CA PRO A 143 -33.61 -33.84 -9.30
C PRO A 143 -32.62 -35.00 -9.29
N ASP A 144 -31.62 -34.99 -10.18
CA ASP A 144 -30.51 -35.95 -10.23
C ASP A 144 -29.35 -35.60 -9.27
N LYS A 145 -29.56 -34.64 -8.36
CA LYS A 145 -28.57 -34.06 -7.43
C LYS A 145 -27.36 -33.41 -8.09
N LYS A 146 -27.38 -33.18 -9.40
CA LYS A 146 -26.34 -32.40 -10.08
C LYS A 146 -26.73 -30.93 -10.08
N LYS A 147 -25.79 -30.06 -9.70
CA LYS A 147 -26.02 -28.62 -9.81
C LYS A 147 -26.01 -28.18 -11.27
N ARG A 148 -27.02 -27.41 -11.65
CA ARG A 148 -27.16 -26.85 -12.99
C ARG A 148 -27.44 -25.36 -12.89
N LEU A 149 -26.98 -24.62 -13.88
CA LEU A 149 -27.37 -23.24 -14.03
C LEU A 149 -28.78 -23.19 -14.61
N VAL A 150 -29.62 -22.32 -14.05
CA VAL A 150 -30.99 -22.05 -14.47
C VAL A 150 -31.06 -20.55 -14.74
N GLU A 151 -31.52 -20.20 -15.94
CA GLU A 151 -31.76 -18.80 -16.30
C GLU A 151 -32.82 -18.19 -15.39
N GLY A 152 -32.55 -16.99 -14.91
CA GLY A 152 -33.46 -16.23 -14.08
C GLY A 152 -34.56 -15.54 -14.90
N PRO A 153 -35.42 -14.77 -14.23
CA PRO A 153 -36.48 -14.01 -14.86
C PRO A 153 -35.93 -12.94 -15.81
N VAL A 154 -36.75 -12.54 -16.80
CA VAL A 154 -36.42 -11.41 -17.69
C VAL A 154 -36.17 -10.15 -16.87
N LEU A 155 -35.00 -9.54 -17.05
CA LEU A 155 -34.52 -8.41 -16.24
C LEU A 155 -35.52 -7.27 -16.11
N ARG A 156 -36.14 -6.85 -17.22
CA ARG A 156 -37.13 -5.75 -17.21
C ARG A 156 -38.33 -6.06 -16.31
N ILE A 157 -38.74 -7.33 -16.23
CA ILE A 157 -39.84 -7.77 -15.37
C ILE A 157 -39.35 -7.87 -13.92
N LEU A 158 -38.14 -8.39 -13.70
CA LEU A 158 -37.51 -8.45 -12.38
C LEU A 158 -37.33 -7.05 -11.78
N GLN A 159 -36.85 -6.08 -12.54
CA GLN A 159 -36.71 -4.68 -12.12
C GLN A 159 -38.06 -3.95 -11.98
N ALA A 160 -39.13 -4.45 -12.60
CA ALA A 160 -40.49 -3.95 -12.37
C ALA A 160 -41.16 -4.54 -11.12
N GLY A 161 -40.66 -5.68 -10.63
CA GLY A 161 -41.26 -6.48 -9.57
C GLY A 161 -42.02 -7.68 -10.14
N LEU A 162 -41.60 -8.89 -9.77
CA LEU A 162 -42.22 -10.13 -10.21
C LEU A 162 -43.57 -10.35 -9.50
N LYS A 163 -44.59 -10.73 -10.27
CA LYS A 163 -45.86 -11.22 -9.71
C LYS A 163 -45.72 -12.60 -9.05
N LYS A 164 -44.84 -13.43 -9.58
CA LYS A 164 -44.49 -14.75 -9.03
C LYS A 164 -43.06 -14.69 -8.52
N PRO A 165 -42.84 -14.72 -7.20
CA PRO A 165 -41.50 -14.66 -6.63
C PRO A 165 -40.59 -15.79 -7.14
N PHE A 166 -39.32 -15.47 -7.35
CA PHE A 166 -38.32 -16.35 -7.94
C PHE A 166 -37.39 -16.93 -6.87
N PRO A 167 -37.45 -18.25 -6.57
CA PRO A 167 -36.55 -18.86 -5.61
C PRO A 167 -35.11 -18.81 -6.11
N VAL A 168 -34.21 -18.24 -5.31
CA VAL A 168 -32.82 -18.01 -5.75
C VAL A 168 -31.89 -19.18 -5.47
N PHE A 169 -32.34 -20.18 -4.70
CA PHE A 169 -31.58 -21.38 -4.32
C PHE A 169 -32.44 -22.65 -4.51
N THR A 170 -31.85 -23.82 -4.25
CA THR A 170 -32.53 -25.12 -4.35
C THR A 170 -33.75 -25.14 -3.43
N GLN A 171 -34.83 -25.75 -3.92
CA GLN A 171 -36.08 -25.93 -3.17
C GLN A 171 -36.26 -27.38 -2.72
N PRO A 172 -36.91 -27.63 -1.55
CA PRO A 172 -37.38 -26.60 -0.61
C PRO A 172 -36.25 -25.96 0.19
N GLN A 173 -35.18 -26.72 0.47
CA GLN A 173 -34.07 -26.29 1.30
C GLN A 173 -32.81 -26.00 0.46
N PRO A 174 -32.16 -24.83 0.62
CA PRO A 174 -30.91 -24.51 -0.06
C PRO A 174 -29.77 -25.47 0.27
N GLU A 175 -28.97 -25.81 -0.73
CA GLU A 175 -27.78 -26.66 -0.60
C GLU A 175 -26.49 -25.83 -0.62
N GLU A 176 -25.42 -26.34 0.00
CA GLU A 176 -24.07 -25.77 -0.11
C GLU A 176 -23.69 -25.58 -1.59
N GLU A 177 -23.08 -24.46 -1.97
CA GLU A 177 -22.75 -24.06 -3.34
C GLU A 177 -23.94 -23.56 -4.18
N ASP A 178 -25.16 -23.48 -3.64
CA ASP A 178 -26.24 -22.77 -4.34
C ASP A 178 -25.85 -21.30 -4.49
N ALA A 179 -26.09 -20.72 -5.66
CA ALA A 179 -25.65 -19.35 -5.91
C ALA A 179 -26.57 -18.59 -6.86
N LEU A 180 -26.85 -17.34 -6.52
CA LEU A 180 -27.46 -16.35 -7.41
C LEU A 180 -26.35 -15.54 -8.08
N TYR A 181 -26.40 -15.43 -9.39
CA TYR A 181 -25.45 -14.70 -10.22
C TYR A 181 -26.11 -13.47 -10.84
N LEU A 182 -25.40 -12.35 -10.78
CA LEU A 182 -25.71 -11.08 -11.43
C LEU A 182 -24.60 -10.79 -12.44
N GLY A 183 -24.94 -10.79 -13.73
CA GLY A 183 -24.00 -10.59 -14.83
C GLY A 183 -24.07 -9.18 -15.39
N PHE A 184 -22.95 -8.50 -15.43
CA PHE A 184 -22.78 -7.12 -15.89
C PHE A 184 -21.97 -7.08 -17.20
N GLN A 185 -22.35 -6.18 -18.11
CA GLN A 185 -21.66 -5.99 -19.39
C GLN A 185 -20.39 -5.14 -19.24
N ASN A 186 -20.42 -4.16 -18.34
CA ASN A 186 -19.31 -3.27 -18.06
C ASN A 186 -18.46 -3.74 -16.88
N ASP A 187 -17.19 -3.32 -16.89
CA ASP A 187 -16.26 -3.57 -15.80
C ASP A 187 -16.60 -2.65 -14.62
N LEU A 188 -16.89 -3.26 -13.47
CA LEU A 188 -17.22 -2.57 -12.22
C LEU A 188 -16.10 -2.72 -11.18
N SER A 189 -14.89 -3.04 -11.63
CA SER A 189 -13.71 -3.19 -10.77
C SER A 189 -13.57 -2.03 -9.80
N HIS A 190 -13.32 -2.35 -8.52
CA HIS A 190 -13.10 -1.36 -7.47
C HIS A 190 -14.29 -0.44 -7.15
N GLN A 191 -15.48 -0.64 -7.75
CA GLN A 191 -16.65 0.16 -7.44
C GLN A 191 -17.40 -0.34 -6.20
N VAL A 192 -18.13 0.57 -5.55
CA VAL A 192 -19.13 0.23 -4.55
C VAL A 192 -20.46 -0.03 -5.25
N LEU A 193 -20.86 -1.30 -5.31
CA LEU A 193 -22.11 -1.74 -5.90
C LEU A 193 -23.19 -1.84 -4.82
N ARG A 194 -24.33 -1.20 -5.06
CA ARG A 194 -25.54 -1.36 -4.24
C ARG A 194 -26.59 -2.19 -4.98
N LEU A 195 -27.15 -3.14 -4.24
CA LEU A 195 -28.27 -3.99 -4.64
C LEU A 195 -29.47 -3.65 -3.76
N ASP A 196 -30.49 -3.01 -4.31
CA ASP A 196 -31.77 -2.83 -3.63
C ASP A 196 -32.68 -4.01 -3.98
N MET A 197 -33.01 -4.84 -2.99
CA MET A 197 -33.64 -6.14 -3.18
C MET A 197 -34.98 -6.21 -2.43
N GLU A 198 -36.03 -6.63 -3.15
CA GLU A 198 -37.33 -6.95 -2.58
C GLU A 198 -37.55 -8.47 -2.62
N TRP A 199 -38.01 -9.03 -1.51
CA TRP A 199 -38.19 -10.46 -1.26
C TRP A 199 -39.64 -10.76 -0.88
N GLU A 200 -40.09 -11.99 -1.14
CA GLU A 200 -41.35 -12.47 -0.55
C GLU A 200 -41.20 -12.52 0.98
N GLU A 201 -42.09 -11.83 1.70
CA GLU A 201 -42.12 -11.87 3.17
C GLU A 201 -42.48 -13.28 3.66
N ALA A 202 -41.48 -14.13 3.81
CA ALA A 202 -41.62 -15.44 4.43
C ALA A 202 -41.43 -15.31 5.94
N LYS A 203 -42.35 -15.89 6.73
CA LYS A 203 -42.18 -16.00 8.18
C LYS A 203 -41.05 -16.98 8.47
N GLY A 204 -39.86 -16.45 8.77
CA GLY A 204 -38.73 -17.20 9.33
C GLY A 204 -38.11 -18.18 8.33
N ILE A 205 -37.27 -17.68 7.44
CA ILE A 205 -36.46 -18.51 6.51
C ILE A 205 -35.47 -19.45 7.26
N GLY A 206 -35.34 -19.29 8.58
CA GLY A 206 -34.69 -20.26 9.48
C GLY A 206 -33.22 -20.00 9.76
N ILE A 207 -32.65 -18.91 9.23
CA ILE A 207 -31.27 -18.48 9.49
C ILE A 207 -31.18 -17.57 10.71
N GLU A 208 -29.97 -17.43 11.26
CA GLU A 208 -29.61 -16.40 12.23
C GLU A 208 -29.17 -15.12 11.47
N PRO A 209 -29.95 -14.01 11.51
CA PRO A 209 -29.70 -12.79 10.72
C PRO A 209 -28.32 -12.17 10.88
N SER A 210 -27.74 -12.29 12.07
CA SER A 210 -26.41 -11.74 12.39
C SER A 210 -25.27 -12.60 11.83
N MET A 211 -25.56 -13.84 11.42
CA MET A 211 -24.59 -14.81 10.89
C MET A 211 -25.20 -15.59 9.71
N PRO A 212 -25.51 -14.93 8.58
CA PRO A 212 -26.06 -15.63 7.42
C PRO A 212 -24.99 -16.50 6.76
N PRO A 213 -25.31 -17.74 6.32
CA PRO A 213 -24.34 -18.64 5.69
C PRO A 213 -24.13 -18.30 4.21
N LEU A 214 -23.82 -17.03 3.94
CA LEU A 214 -23.62 -16.48 2.61
C LEU A 214 -22.19 -15.95 2.44
N ILE A 215 -21.74 -15.96 1.18
CA ILE A 215 -20.55 -15.24 0.76
C ILE A 215 -20.85 -14.53 -0.56
N TRP A 216 -20.50 -13.25 -0.64
CA TRP A 216 -20.52 -12.48 -1.86
C TRP A 216 -19.17 -12.60 -2.55
N GLU A 217 -19.17 -12.86 -3.85
CA GLU A 217 -17.95 -13.07 -4.64
C GLU A 217 -18.10 -12.39 -6.01
N ALA A 218 -17.01 -11.83 -6.52
CA ALA A 218 -16.91 -11.29 -7.86
C ALA A 218 -16.00 -12.16 -8.74
N SER A 219 -16.25 -12.19 -10.05
CA SER A 219 -15.41 -12.91 -10.99
C SER A 219 -14.13 -12.15 -11.27
N THR A 220 -12.99 -12.85 -11.29
CA THR A 220 -11.66 -12.26 -11.51
C THR A 220 -11.19 -12.35 -12.96
N GLY A 221 -11.83 -13.19 -13.79
CA GLY A 221 -11.37 -13.54 -15.13
C GLY A 221 -10.16 -14.48 -15.17
N ASP A 222 -9.61 -14.85 -14.01
CA ASP A 222 -8.53 -15.82 -13.86
C ASP A 222 -9.09 -17.26 -13.89
N ASN A 223 -8.35 -18.19 -14.51
CA ASN A 223 -8.71 -19.60 -14.55
C ASN A 223 -8.42 -20.34 -13.23
N GLU A 224 -7.43 -19.88 -12.47
CA GLU A 224 -7.00 -20.47 -11.19
C GLU A 224 -7.85 -19.92 -10.03
N GLN A 225 -7.91 -18.59 -9.88
CA GLN A 225 -8.67 -17.92 -8.82
C GLN A 225 -9.93 -17.25 -9.37
N ARG A 226 -10.87 -18.04 -9.88
CA ARG A 226 -12.05 -17.57 -10.64
C ARG A 226 -12.98 -16.60 -9.91
N TRP A 227 -13.01 -16.68 -8.59
CA TRP A 227 -13.91 -15.93 -7.72
C TRP A 227 -13.12 -15.34 -6.56
N GLN A 228 -13.35 -14.06 -6.29
CA GLN A 228 -12.76 -13.36 -5.15
C GLN A 228 -13.89 -12.86 -4.23
N PRO A 229 -13.80 -13.06 -2.90
CA PRO A 229 -14.78 -12.51 -1.96
C PRO A 229 -14.88 -10.99 -2.07
N CYS A 230 -16.11 -10.48 -1.99
CA CYS A 230 -16.39 -9.06 -1.89
C CYS A 230 -16.51 -8.65 -0.42
N ASP A 231 -16.02 -7.46 -0.07
CA ASP A 231 -16.26 -6.89 1.25
C ASP A 231 -17.68 -6.33 1.30
N VAL A 232 -18.46 -6.79 2.28
CA VAL A 232 -19.85 -6.36 2.49
C VAL A 232 -19.85 -5.20 3.48
N GLU A 233 -20.11 -4.00 2.99
CA GLU A 233 -20.16 -2.78 3.81
C GLU A 233 -21.46 -2.74 4.62
N ILE A 234 -22.59 -3.03 3.96
CA ILE A 234 -23.91 -3.02 4.58
C ILE A 234 -24.73 -4.17 4.00
N ASP A 235 -25.41 -4.93 4.85
CA ASP A 235 -26.51 -5.82 4.48
C ASP A 235 -27.72 -5.58 5.40
N THR A 236 -28.73 -4.87 4.90
CA THR A 236 -29.99 -4.67 5.64
C THR A 236 -31.05 -5.72 5.32
N THR A 237 -30.75 -6.67 4.44
CA THR A 237 -31.65 -7.78 4.08
C THR A 237 -31.64 -8.89 5.12
N GLU A 238 -30.72 -8.82 6.10
CA GLU A 238 -30.56 -9.84 7.16
C GLU A 238 -30.32 -11.23 6.57
N GLY A 239 -29.41 -11.33 5.60
CA GLY A 239 -29.16 -12.58 4.88
C GLY A 239 -30.27 -12.94 3.90
N LEU A 240 -30.72 -11.98 3.09
CA LEU A 240 -31.77 -12.16 2.07
C LEU A 240 -33.13 -12.56 2.66
N ASN A 241 -33.40 -12.18 3.91
CA ASN A 241 -34.60 -12.56 4.65
C ASN A 241 -35.73 -11.52 4.55
N LYS A 242 -35.38 -10.25 4.36
CA LYS A 242 -36.34 -9.15 4.22
C LYS A 242 -35.92 -8.15 3.16
N ASN A 243 -36.87 -7.31 2.76
CA ASN A 243 -36.61 -6.17 1.88
C ASN A 243 -35.49 -5.31 2.45
N GLY A 244 -34.55 -4.93 1.59
CA GLY A 244 -33.39 -4.19 2.04
C GLY A 244 -32.38 -3.97 0.93
N ARG A 245 -31.19 -3.56 1.34
CA ARG A 245 -30.08 -3.32 0.43
C ARG A 245 -28.82 -4.00 0.90
N VAL A 246 -28.03 -4.41 -0.08
CA VAL A 246 -26.66 -4.89 0.12
C VAL A 246 -25.70 -3.94 -0.59
N GLN A 247 -24.65 -3.50 0.09
CA GLN A 247 -23.56 -2.70 -0.47
C GLN A 247 -22.26 -3.49 -0.42
N LEU A 248 -21.61 -3.59 -1.57
CA LEU A 248 -20.41 -4.41 -1.78
C LEU A 248 -19.28 -3.54 -2.32
N HIS A 249 -18.09 -3.68 -1.75
CA HIS A 249 -16.86 -3.24 -2.41
C HIS A 249 -16.42 -4.34 -3.37
N LEU A 250 -16.45 -4.02 -4.66
CA LEU A 250 -16.03 -4.97 -5.68
C LEU A 250 -14.49 -4.98 -5.77
N PRO A 251 -13.87 -6.17 -5.84
CA PRO A 251 -12.44 -6.26 -6.10
C PRO A 251 -12.14 -5.91 -7.57
N GLN A 252 -10.89 -6.12 -7.99
CA GLN A 252 -10.60 -6.15 -9.42
C GLN A 252 -11.38 -7.31 -10.06
N MET A 253 -12.20 -7.00 -11.04
CA MET A 253 -13.02 -7.96 -11.74
C MET A 253 -12.41 -8.35 -13.09
N GLY A 254 -12.85 -9.49 -13.60
CA GLY A 254 -12.56 -9.90 -14.96
C GLY A 254 -13.70 -10.73 -15.53
N MET A 255 -13.83 -10.69 -16.85
CA MET A 255 -14.87 -11.42 -17.55
C MET A 255 -14.68 -12.93 -17.42
N TYR A 256 -15.67 -13.62 -16.89
CA TYR A 256 -15.63 -15.06 -16.69
C TYR A 256 -16.82 -15.75 -17.40
N PRO A 257 -16.62 -16.91 -18.06
CA PRO A 257 -17.72 -17.65 -18.67
C PRO A 257 -18.56 -18.37 -17.61
N VAL A 258 -19.83 -18.02 -17.51
CA VAL A 258 -20.84 -18.78 -16.75
C VAL A 258 -21.88 -19.25 -17.77
N ASP A 259 -21.96 -20.57 -17.95
CA ASP A 259 -22.67 -21.21 -19.08
C ASP A 259 -22.20 -20.66 -20.44
N LYS A 260 -23.10 -20.09 -21.27
CA LYS A 260 -22.77 -19.54 -22.60
C LYS A 260 -22.48 -18.04 -22.59
N GLN A 261 -22.49 -17.40 -21.42
CA GLN A 261 -22.35 -15.96 -21.29
C GLN A 261 -21.03 -15.60 -20.62
N ARG A 262 -20.26 -14.73 -21.28
CA ARG A 262 -19.01 -14.19 -20.75
C ARG A 262 -19.27 -12.74 -20.33
N MET A 263 -19.29 -12.49 -19.03
CA MET A 263 -19.67 -11.22 -18.41
C MET A 263 -18.81 -10.99 -17.16
N PHE A 264 -18.92 -9.81 -16.56
CA PHE A 264 -18.46 -9.55 -15.20
C PHE A 264 -19.52 -10.03 -14.22
N TRP A 265 -19.21 -11.00 -13.36
CA TRP A 265 -20.19 -11.62 -12.48
C TRP A 265 -19.99 -11.20 -11.04
N VAL A 266 -21.09 -10.85 -10.38
CA VAL A 266 -21.18 -10.82 -8.92
C VAL A 266 -22.16 -11.92 -8.51
N ARG A 267 -21.77 -12.76 -7.57
CA ARG A 267 -22.63 -13.83 -7.05
C ARG A 267 -22.73 -13.80 -5.55
N VAL A 268 -23.87 -14.26 -5.04
CA VAL A 268 -24.03 -14.63 -3.65
C VAL A 268 -24.22 -16.14 -3.57
N ARG A 269 -23.45 -16.79 -2.71
CA ARG A 269 -23.39 -18.25 -2.61
C ARG A 269 -23.62 -18.73 -1.20
N VAL A 270 -24.38 -19.81 -1.05
CA VAL A 270 -24.54 -20.54 0.21
C VAL A 270 -23.23 -21.26 0.51
N ARG A 271 -22.60 -20.94 1.63
CA ARG A 271 -21.36 -21.58 2.08
C ARG A 271 -21.63 -22.67 3.09
N ARG A 272 -20.67 -23.58 3.22
CA ARG A 272 -20.69 -24.59 4.28
C ARG A 272 -20.63 -23.92 5.66
N ILE A 273 -21.46 -24.42 6.58
CA ILE A 273 -21.40 -24.07 8.00
C ILE A 273 -20.48 -25.07 8.69
N SER A 274 -19.44 -24.59 9.37
CA SER A 274 -18.54 -25.42 10.14
C SER A 274 -19.20 -25.91 11.45
N PRO A 275 -18.73 -27.01 12.05
CA PRO A 275 -19.23 -27.46 13.35
C PRO A 275 -19.06 -26.44 14.48
N ALA A 276 -18.09 -25.53 14.38
CA ALA A 276 -17.89 -24.46 15.35
C ALA A 276 -18.96 -23.38 15.21
N GLU A 277 -19.13 -22.84 14.01
CA GLU A 277 -20.15 -21.82 13.73
C GLU A 277 -21.58 -22.29 14.04
N LYS A 278 -21.85 -23.58 13.80
CA LYS A 278 -23.14 -24.18 14.18
C LYS A 278 -23.38 -24.16 15.69
N ARG A 279 -22.33 -24.34 16.51
CA ARG A 279 -22.43 -24.21 17.98
C ARG A 279 -22.59 -22.75 18.41
N ASP A 280 -22.00 -21.83 17.67
CA ASP A 280 -22.11 -20.39 17.93
C ASP A 280 -23.48 -19.82 17.54
N GLY A 281 -24.32 -20.61 16.86
CA GLY A 281 -25.71 -20.30 16.57
C GLY A 281 -26.05 -20.22 15.08
N MET A 282 -25.06 -20.30 14.18
CA MET A 282 -25.28 -20.23 12.73
C MET A 282 -26.17 -21.38 12.25
N GLN A 283 -27.28 -21.03 11.59
CA GLN A 283 -28.25 -22.00 11.05
C GLN A 283 -28.26 -21.99 9.52
N PRO A 284 -28.49 -23.16 8.87
CA PRO A 284 -28.75 -23.21 7.44
C PRO A 284 -30.13 -22.61 7.11
N TYR A 285 -30.30 -22.20 5.86
CA TYR A 285 -31.62 -21.86 5.34
C TYR A 285 -32.58 -23.05 5.47
N ALA A 286 -33.80 -22.81 5.94
CA ALA A 286 -34.89 -23.79 5.96
C ALA A 286 -35.69 -23.74 4.64
N GLU A 287 -35.85 -22.55 4.06
CA GLU A 287 -36.47 -22.34 2.75
C GLU A 287 -35.58 -21.49 1.84
N SER A 288 -35.68 -21.66 0.52
CA SER A 288 -35.04 -20.75 -0.43
C SER A 288 -35.67 -19.35 -0.38
N PRO A 289 -34.88 -18.27 -0.22
CA PRO A 289 -35.36 -16.90 -0.41
C PRO A 289 -35.93 -16.71 -1.81
N LYS A 290 -37.08 -16.03 -1.90
CA LYS A 290 -37.73 -15.77 -3.19
C LYS A 290 -37.67 -14.29 -3.53
N LEU A 291 -36.91 -14.00 -4.57
CA LEU A 291 -36.67 -12.65 -5.08
C LEU A 291 -37.91 -12.14 -5.82
N ILE A 292 -38.34 -10.93 -5.50
CA ILE A 292 -39.39 -10.19 -6.21
C ILE A 292 -38.75 -9.15 -7.14
N ARG A 293 -37.74 -8.43 -6.65
CA ARG A 293 -37.12 -7.32 -7.37
C ARG A 293 -35.65 -7.18 -7.01
N VAL A 294 -34.83 -6.79 -7.97
CA VAL A 294 -33.47 -6.29 -7.72
C VAL A 294 -33.19 -5.09 -8.61
N ASN A 295 -32.71 -4.01 -8.01
CA ASN A 295 -32.15 -2.87 -8.71
C ASN A 295 -30.68 -2.73 -8.34
N VAL A 296 -29.85 -2.39 -9.33
CA VAL A 296 -28.39 -2.23 -9.18
C VAL A 296 -28.03 -0.76 -9.34
N SER A 297 -27.07 -0.27 -8.57
CA SER A 297 -26.55 1.09 -8.73
C SER A 297 -25.11 1.20 -8.23
N GLY A 298 -24.30 2.06 -8.87
CA GLY A 298 -22.95 2.38 -8.44
C GLY A 298 -22.97 3.60 -7.51
N TRP A 299 -22.35 3.50 -6.33
CA TRP A 299 -22.39 4.54 -5.29
C TRP A 299 -21.01 5.12 -4.94
N GLY A 300 -19.96 4.65 -5.60
CA GLY A 300 -18.60 5.08 -5.30
C GLY A 300 -17.58 4.09 -5.82
N GLY A 301 -16.35 4.22 -5.33
CA GLY A 301 -15.29 3.27 -5.57
C GLY A 301 -14.13 3.45 -4.60
N THR A 302 -13.32 2.40 -4.49
CA THR A 302 -12.19 2.32 -3.58
C THR A 302 -10.90 2.22 -4.36
N ILE A 303 -9.97 3.16 -4.15
CA ILE A 303 -8.68 3.17 -4.86
C ILE A 303 -7.54 3.29 -3.87
N MET A 304 -6.38 2.72 -4.22
CA MET A 304 -5.17 2.88 -3.42
C MET A 304 -4.64 4.32 -3.52
N ALA A 305 -4.38 4.91 -2.35
CA ALA A 305 -3.70 6.18 -2.21
C ALA A 305 -2.39 5.99 -1.43
N THR A 306 -1.34 6.69 -1.87
CA THR A 306 0.00 6.64 -1.29
C THR A 306 0.31 7.94 -0.58
N HIS A 307 0.88 7.87 0.64
CA HIS A 307 1.38 9.04 1.38
C HIS A 307 2.58 9.63 0.63
N SER A 308 2.28 10.53 -0.28
CA SER A 308 3.21 11.12 -1.23
C SER A 308 2.52 12.28 -1.92
N GLN A 309 3.33 13.14 -2.53
CA GLN A 309 2.83 14.20 -3.40
C GLN A 309 3.56 14.12 -4.73
N THR A 310 2.81 14.20 -5.82
CA THR A 310 3.38 14.19 -7.17
C THR A 310 3.74 15.60 -7.58
N ILE A 311 5.02 15.84 -7.91
CA ILE A 311 5.49 17.10 -8.47
C ILE A 311 5.85 16.83 -9.94
N ARG A 312 5.25 17.60 -10.85
CA ARG A 312 5.54 17.50 -12.29
C ARG A 312 6.37 18.69 -12.75
N ASN A 313 7.27 18.45 -13.70
CA ASN A 313 8.08 19.48 -14.35
C ASN A 313 8.86 20.37 -13.35
N GLU A 314 9.46 19.76 -12.34
CA GLU A 314 10.28 20.50 -11.39
C GLU A 314 11.54 21.03 -12.06
N THR A 315 11.75 22.35 -12.01
CA THR A 315 13.03 22.95 -12.40
C THR A 315 14.05 22.77 -11.28
N ILE A 316 15.04 21.92 -11.53
CA ILE A 316 16.09 21.55 -10.55
C ILE A 316 17.21 22.60 -10.48
N GLY A 317 17.64 23.17 -11.61
CA GLY A 317 18.70 24.18 -11.63
C GLY A 317 19.16 24.56 -13.03
N GLN A 318 20.18 25.42 -13.10
CA GLN A 318 20.88 25.79 -14.34
C GLN A 318 22.32 25.30 -14.29
N SER A 319 22.74 24.63 -15.35
CA SER A 319 24.12 24.14 -15.53
C SER A 319 24.93 25.13 -16.36
N ASP A 320 26.23 25.21 -16.08
CA ASP A 320 27.22 25.93 -16.90
C ASP A 320 28.01 24.99 -17.82
N GLY A 321 27.64 23.70 -17.87
CA GLY A 321 28.30 22.66 -18.66
C GLY A 321 29.56 22.06 -18.03
N SER A 322 29.98 22.50 -16.85
CA SER A 322 31.12 21.89 -16.15
C SER A 322 30.81 20.48 -15.65
N ALA A 323 31.83 19.60 -15.66
CA ALA A 323 31.70 18.23 -15.21
C ALA A 323 31.56 18.13 -13.67
N GLY A 324 30.87 17.09 -13.20
CA GLY A 324 30.74 16.80 -11.77
C GLY A 324 29.80 17.73 -10.99
N GLN A 325 28.99 18.52 -11.70
CA GLN A 325 28.00 19.39 -11.09
C GLN A 325 26.97 18.62 -10.27
N ARG A 326 26.40 19.34 -9.29
CA ARG A 326 25.42 18.79 -8.36
C ARG A 326 24.29 19.77 -8.14
N PHE A 327 23.10 19.22 -8.02
CA PHE A 327 21.88 19.97 -7.75
C PHE A 327 21.07 19.23 -6.69
N HIS A 328 20.04 19.87 -6.17
CA HIS A 328 19.13 19.25 -5.21
C HIS A 328 17.70 19.47 -5.70
N VAL A 329 16.87 18.43 -5.61
CA VAL A 329 15.42 18.61 -5.73
C VAL A 329 14.91 19.42 -4.55
N LYS A 330 13.81 20.14 -4.73
CA LYS A 330 13.17 21.00 -3.72
C LYS A 330 12.59 20.19 -2.58
N ARG A 331 12.21 18.93 -2.83
CA ARG A 331 11.62 18.05 -1.84
C ARG A 331 12.30 16.70 -1.82
N ALA A 332 12.76 16.32 -0.65
CA ALA A 332 13.29 15.02 -0.31
C ALA A 332 12.62 14.54 0.99
N PRO A 333 12.53 13.22 1.21
CA PRO A 333 13.03 12.15 0.35
C PRO A 333 12.09 11.85 -0.83
N LEU A 334 12.64 11.22 -1.88
CA LEU A 334 11.96 10.78 -3.08
C LEU A 334 11.58 9.30 -2.99
N LEU A 335 10.47 8.91 -3.60
CA LEU A 335 10.10 7.51 -3.74
C LEU A 335 10.97 6.80 -4.80
N ALA A 336 10.79 5.48 -4.93
CA ALA A 336 11.35 4.75 -6.06
C ALA A 336 10.79 5.33 -7.37
N ARG A 337 11.68 5.67 -8.31
CA ARG A 337 11.30 6.29 -9.57
C ARG A 337 10.54 5.29 -10.44
N THR A 338 9.52 5.78 -11.12
CA THR A 338 8.86 5.10 -12.24
C THR A 338 9.61 5.37 -13.55
N PRO A 339 9.43 4.55 -14.60
CA PRO A 339 10.08 4.78 -15.89
C PRO A 339 9.76 6.16 -16.53
N ASP A 340 8.62 6.75 -16.16
CA ASP A 340 8.20 8.05 -16.66
C ASP A 340 8.83 9.24 -15.88
N GLU A 341 9.58 8.96 -14.82
CA GLU A 341 10.27 9.96 -14.00
C GLU A 341 11.76 10.00 -14.34
N HIS A 342 12.14 10.94 -15.19
CA HIS A 342 13.53 11.11 -15.66
C HIS A 342 13.95 12.58 -15.72
N LEU A 343 15.26 12.81 -15.78
CA LEU A 343 15.82 14.15 -15.94
C LEU A 343 15.74 14.60 -17.41
N MET A 344 15.14 15.77 -17.61
CA MET A 344 15.15 16.47 -18.90
C MET A 344 16.10 17.67 -18.86
N VAL A 345 17.07 17.69 -19.77
CA VAL A 345 18.03 18.80 -19.92
C VAL A 345 17.65 19.63 -21.16
N PHE A 346 17.55 20.94 -20.98
CA PHE A 346 17.19 21.89 -22.02
C PHE A 346 18.40 22.74 -22.37
N ILE A 347 18.85 22.67 -23.62
CA ILE A 347 19.95 23.46 -24.17
C ILE A 347 19.36 24.39 -25.24
N GLU A 348 19.76 25.66 -25.22
CA GLU A 348 19.24 26.65 -26.17
C GLU A 348 19.56 26.26 -27.61
N GLY A 349 18.53 26.22 -28.47
CA GLY A 349 18.66 25.84 -29.87
C GLY A 349 18.61 24.33 -30.14
N GLU A 350 18.53 23.49 -29.11
CA GLU A 350 18.47 22.03 -29.23
C GLU A 350 17.10 21.47 -28.80
N LYS A 351 16.82 20.21 -29.17
CA LYS A 351 15.64 19.49 -28.66
C LYS A 351 15.88 19.11 -27.20
N PRO A 352 14.86 18.95 -26.36
CA PRO A 352 15.05 18.46 -24.99
C PRO A 352 15.78 17.11 -24.95
N HIS A 353 16.80 17.00 -24.10
CA HIS A 353 17.60 15.80 -23.95
C HIS A 353 17.08 15.02 -22.74
N GLU A 354 16.67 13.77 -22.97
CA GLU A 354 16.38 12.82 -21.91
C GLU A 354 17.70 12.21 -21.42
N TRP A 355 17.93 12.28 -20.12
CA TRP A 355 19.09 11.68 -19.48
C TRP A 355 18.64 10.41 -18.74
N ALA A 356 19.53 9.42 -18.66
CA ALA A 356 19.27 8.16 -17.99
C ALA A 356 19.82 8.15 -16.57
N GLU A 357 19.01 7.72 -15.61
CA GLU A 357 19.48 7.45 -14.26
C GLU A 357 20.32 6.16 -14.26
N VAL A 358 21.48 6.19 -13.60
CA VAL A 358 22.35 5.02 -13.43
C VAL A 358 22.65 4.78 -11.95
N ASP A 359 23.19 3.61 -11.60
CA ASP A 359 23.63 3.34 -10.22
C ASP A 359 25.01 3.94 -9.92
N ASP A 360 25.88 3.96 -10.92
CA ASP A 360 27.22 4.54 -10.89
C ASP A 360 27.70 4.93 -12.29
N PHE A 361 28.84 5.64 -12.36
CA PHE A 361 29.41 6.11 -13.62
C PHE A 361 30.46 5.17 -14.23
N ALA A 362 30.70 3.95 -13.69
CA ALA A 362 31.80 3.08 -14.13
C ALA A 362 31.69 2.71 -15.62
N ASN A 363 30.46 2.46 -16.07
CA ASN A 363 30.12 2.15 -17.47
C ASN A 363 29.76 3.39 -18.31
N SER A 364 29.87 4.59 -17.75
CA SER A 364 29.61 5.83 -18.46
C SER A 364 30.86 6.31 -19.21
N GLY A 365 30.64 6.86 -20.41
CA GLY A 365 31.67 7.53 -21.19
C GLY A 365 31.49 9.05 -21.20
N PRO A 366 32.41 9.81 -21.83
CA PRO A 366 32.37 11.28 -21.85
C PRO A 366 31.11 11.89 -22.46
N ASN A 367 30.46 11.16 -23.38
CA ASN A 367 29.24 11.59 -24.07
C ASN A 367 27.97 10.94 -23.52
N SER A 368 28.07 10.17 -22.42
CA SER A 368 26.91 9.53 -21.80
C SER A 368 26.05 10.57 -21.10
N CYS A 369 24.78 10.67 -21.48
CA CYS A 369 23.78 11.50 -20.81
C CYS A 369 23.26 10.77 -19.56
N HIS A 370 24.13 10.57 -18.58
CA HIS A 370 23.82 9.82 -17.35
C HIS A 370 23.83 10.73 -16.12
N TYR A 371 22.96 10.45 -15.16
CA TYR A 371 22.95 11.10 -13.86
C TYR A 371 22.72 10.10 -12.72
N LEU A 372 23.07 10.52 -11.51
CA LEU A 372 22.71 9.84 -10.26
C LEU A 372 21.72 10.72 -9.50
N LEU A 373 20.71 10.12 -8.88
CA LEU A 373 19.80 10.82 -7.98
C LEU A 373 19.68 10.06 -6.66
N ASP A 374 20.13 10.67 -5.57
CA ASP A 374 19.98 10.09 -4.25
C ASP A 374 18.54 10.31 -3.73
N SER A 375 17.80 9.23 -3.52
CA SER A 375 16.40 9.31 -3.10
C SER A 375 16.21 9.79 -1.66
N VAL A 376 17.24 9.76 -0.81
CA VAL A 376 17.14 10.17 0.59
C VAL A 376 17.48 11.65 0.74
N SER A 377 18.60 12.09 0.16
CA SER A 377 19.05 13.48 0.25
C SER A 377 18.43 14.38 -0.83
N GLY A 378 17.99 13.80 -1.94
CA GLY A 378 17.56 14.55 -3.12
C GLY A 378 18.73 15.12 -3.94
N GLU A 379 19.98 14.72 -3.68
CA GLU A 379 21.15 15.19 -4.42
C GLU A 379 21.18 14.54 -5.82
N LEU A 380 21.09 15.37 -6.85
CA LEU A 380 21.34 15.01 -8.24
C LEU A 380 22.80 15.27 -8.59
N ARG A 381 23.48 14.29 -9.21
CA ARG A 381 24.91 14.38 -9.55
C ARG A 381 25.14 14.02 -11.00
N PHE A 382 25.97 14.82 -11.66
CA PHE A 382 26.47 14.56 -13.00
C PHE A 382 27.86 13.92 -12.97
N GLY A 383 28.23 13.26 -14.07
CA GLY A 383 29.51 12.56 -14.22
C GLY A 383 30.70 13.48 -13.94
N PRO A 384 31.65 13.09 -13.06
CA PRO A 384 32.86 13.86 -12.82
C PRO A 384 33.86 13.70 -13.97
N ALA A 385 34.71 14.70 -14.18
CA ALA A 385 35.87 14.57 -15.05
C ALA A 385 37.01 13.86 -14.29
N ILE A 386 37.41 12.68 -14.75
CA ILE A 386 38.49 11.89 -14.14
C ILE A 386 39.69 11.89 -15.07
N ARG A 387 40.80 12.46 -14.60
CA ARG A 387 42.07 12.41 -15.32
C ARG A 387 42.68 11.01 -15.25
N GLN A 388 42.95 10.42 -16.41
CA GLN A 388 43.58 9.12 -16.56
C GLN A 388 45.11 9.21 -16.45
N PRO A 389 45.82 8.10 -16.15
CA PRO A 389 47.28 8.07 -16.06
C PRO A 389 48.01 8.52 -17.34
N ASP A 390 47.37 8.37 -18.50
CA ASP A 390 47.88 8.79 -19.82
C ASP A 390 47.66 10.29 -20.10
N GLY A 391 47.06 11.03 -19.15
CA GLY A 391 46.79 12.46 -19.24
C GLY A 391 45.46 12.81 -19.89
N THR A 392 44.71 11.84 -20.43
CA THR A 392 43.37 12.05 -20.98
C THR A 392 42.34 12.28 -19.87
N ILE A 393 41.18 12.84 -20.22
CA ILE A 393 40.06 13.07 -19.31
C ILE A 393 38.92 12.13 -19.73
N LYS A 394 38.42 11.35 -18.78
CA LYS A 394 37.23 10.50 -18.93
C LYS A 394 36.05 11.12 -18.18
#